data_AF-A0A4Q2Y0G2-F1
#
_entry.id   AF-A0A4Q2Y0G2-F1
#
_cell.length_a   1.000
_cell.length_b   1.000
_cell.length_c   1.000
_cell.angle_alpha   90.00
_cell.angle_beta   90.00
_cell.angle_gamma   90.00
#
_symmetry.space_group_name_H-M   'P 1'
#
loop_
_entity.id
_entity.type
_entity.pdbx_description
1 polymer ?
#
loop_
_entity_poly.entity_id
_entity_poly.type
_entity_poly.pdbx_seq_one_letter_code
_entity_poly.pdbx_strand_id
1 'polypeptide(L)'
;MRILLATAVAIAPLMVATGSQAEIVISTARTTPIQTSNATGTAADNIRIASGGSVAVASGAAVTLNSNNTVDLDSGSSITMDKSADGSTGILVNGGNTGSVIVGGTITVNDTQETADIKDTDGDGDLDGPFATGTNRYGVRVTGASPFTGNILIESTGAIAVEGNNSYGLSVESAVNGKLQSLGTVRVTENDSTAIRTTGPISGNVDLAGSISALGANATGVSIEGDVGGALKIHSSVVATGYRYTTPPPARPTTGTFDNATTLFLDELDADDLLQGGPAVRVGANVAGGVLLDKALAYSDAGIEGDDDKDGV
;
A
#
# COMPACT_ATOMS: atom_id res chain seq x y z
N MET A 1 -73.48 1.40 -30.70
CA MET A 1 -72.40 2.24 -30.13
C MET A 1 -71.74 1.51 -28.98
N ARG A 2 -70.45 1.17 -29.12
CA ARG A 2 -69.40 1.23 -28.07
C ARG A 2 -68.10 0.70 -28.68
N ILE A 3 -67.31 1.65 -29.18
CA ILE A 3 -65.95 1.45 -29.69
C ILE A 3 -65.05 1.43 -28.45
N LEU A 4 -64.34 0.33 -28.19
CA LEU A 4 -63.25 0.30 -27.22
C LEU A 4 -61.93 0.33 -27.99
N LEU A 5 -61.22 1.46 -27.88
CA LEU A 5 -59.84 1.62 -28.34
C LEU A 5 -58.93 0.85 -27.38
N ALA A 6 -58.28 -0.21 -27.88
CA ALA A 6 -57.19 -0.87 -27.20
C ALA A 6 -55.88 -0.11 -27.49
N THR A 7 -55.43 0.69 -26.54
CA THR A 7 -54.08 1.28 -26.55
C THR A 7 -53.04 0.18 -26.30
N ALA A 8 -52.27 -0.16 -27.31
CA ALA A 8 -51.08 -0.99 -27.16
C ALA A 8 -49.95 -0.15 -26.56
N VAL A 9 -49.61 -0.41 -25.29
CA VAL A 9 -48.39 0.12 -24.66
C VAL A 9 -47.25 -0.78 -25.12
N ALA A 10 -46.44 -0.30 -26.06
CA ALA A 10 -45.18 -0.94 -26.43
C ALA A 10 -44.19 -0.77 -25.26
N ILE A 11 -44.04 -1.81 -24.44
CA ILE A 11 -42.92 -1.92 -23.49
C ILE A 11 -41.68 -2.21 -24.34
N ALA A 12 -40.92 -1.16 -24.67
CA ALA A 12 -39.59 -1.34 -25.23
C ALA A 12 -38.70 -2.01 -24.16
N PRO A 13 -38.00 -3.11 -24.46
CA PRO A 13 -36.97 -3.60 -23.56
C PRO A 13 -35.86 -2.55 -23.49
N LEU A 14 -35.67 -1.95 -22.32
CA LEU A 14 -34.47 -1.20 -22.00
C LEU A 14 -33.30 -2.20 -21.96
N MET A 15 -32.69 -2.44 -23.11
CA MET A 15 -31.40 -3.12 -23.18
C MET A 15 -30.36 -2.20 -22.55
N VAL A 16 -30.03 -2.45 -21.29
CA VAL A 16 -28.78 -1.97 -20.70
C VAL A 16 -27.67 -2.72 -21.43
N ALA A 17 -27.07 -2.08 -22.42
CA ALA A 17 -25.81 -2.55 -22.98
C ALA A 17 -24.76 -2.44 -21.87
N THR A 18 -24.51 -3.54 -21.15
CA THR A 18 -23.27 -3.70 -20.40
C THR A 18 -22.17 -3.80 -21.45
N GLY A 19 -21.63 -2.66 -21.87
CA GLY A 19 -20.42 -2.64 -22.68
C GLY A 19 -19.39 -3.44 -21.91
N SER A 20 -18.93 -4.55 -22.50
CA SER A 20 -17.64 -5.12 -22.12
C SER A 20 -16.65 -3.99 -22.33
N GLN A 21 -16.24 -3.31 -21.25
CA GLN A 21 -15.08 -2.46 -21.33
C GLN A 21 -13.97 -3.38 -21.81
N ALA A 22 -13.32 -3.03 -22.92
CA ALA A 22 -12.06 -3.70 -23.23
C ALA A 22 -11.14 -3.48 -22.03
N GLU A 23 -10.29 -4.45 -21.75
CA GLU A 23 -9.16 -4.24 -20.86
C GLU A 23 -7.97 -4.93 -21.49
N ILE A 24 -6.79 -4.38 -21.26
CA ILE A 24 -5.54 -5.06 -21.54
C ILE A 24 -5.21 -5.96 -20.36
N VAL A 25 -5.20 -7.26 -20.63
CA VAL A 25 -4.85 -8.29 -19.66
C VAL A 25 -3.38 -8.66 -19.82
N ILE A 26 -2.58 -8.40 -18.79
CA ILE A 26 -1.22 -8.90 -18.64
C ILE A 26 -1.30 -10.25 -17.95
N SER A 27 -1.18 -11.34 -18.70
CA SER A 27 -1.23 -12.72 -18.17
C SER A 27 0.14 -13.42 -18.14
N THR A 28 1.20 -12.74 -18.57
CA THR A 28 2.58 -13.23 -18.58
C THR A 28 3.52 -12.11 -18.15
N ALA A 29 4.82 -12.42 -18.00
CA ALA A 29 5.83 -11.43 -17.65
C ALA A 29 5.97 -10.33 -18.72
N ARG A 30 6.05 -9.08 -18.24
CA ARG A 30 6.36 -7.88 -19.01
C ARG A 30 7.56 -7.18 -18.39
N THR A 31 8.52 -6.75 -19.20
CA THR A 31 9.75 -6.09 -18.73
C THR A 31 9.85 -4.60 -19.08
N THR A 32 8.71 -3.99 -19.44
CA THR A 32 8.62 -2.58 -19.82
C THR A 32 7.45 -1.91 -19.10
N PRO A 33 7.53 -0.59 -18.82
CA PRO A 33 6.40 0.14 -18.23
C PRO A 33 5.13 0.07 -19.08
N ILE A 34 3.97 0.23 -18.45
CA ILE A 34 2.67 0.35 -19.13
C ILE A 34 1.88 1.52 -18.54
N GLN A 35 1.06 2.17 -19.37
CA GLN A 35 0.25 3.31 -18.95
C GLN A 35 -1.15 3.23 -19.54
N THR A 36 -2.16 3.63 -18.79
CA THR A 36 -3.56 3.49 -19.19
C THR A 36 -3.88 4.30 -20.45
N SER A 37 -3.25 5.46 -20.66
CA SER A 37 -3.44 6.29 -21.88
C SER A 37 -3.00 5.63 -23.19
N ASN A 38 -2.17 4.58 -23.12
CA ASN A 38 -1.70 3.83 -24.28
C ASN A 38 -1.62 2.32 -23.99
N ALA A 39 -2.55 1.79 -23.20
CA ALA A 39 -2.52 0.41 -22.74
C ALA A 39 -2.50 -0.59 -23.91
N THR A 40 -3.24 -0.31 -25.00
CA THR A 40 -3.30 -1.18 -26.19
C THR A 40 -2.13 -0.97 -27.16
N GLY A 41 -1.22 -0.02 -26.87
CA GLY A 41 -0.18 0.46 -27.78
C GLY A 41 -0.65 1.47 -28.83
N THR A 42 -1.96 1.68 -28.98
CA THR A 42 -2.54 2.67 -29.89
C THR A 42 -3.66 3.52 -29.28
N ALA A 43 -4.19 3.13 -28.12
CA ALA A 43 -5.30 3.79 -27.46
C ALA A 43 -5.27 3.57 -25.95
N ALA A 44 -6.05 4.39 -25.25
CA ALA A 44 -6.26 4.25 -23.82
C ALA A 44 -7.13 3.03 -23.51
N ASP A 45 -6.81 2.33 -22.41
CA ASP A 45 -7.61 1.21 -21.92
C ASP A 45 -7.37 0.94 -20.43
N ASN A 46 -8.23 0.13 -19.83
CA ASN A 46 -7.98 -0.44 -18.50
C ASN A 46 -6.77 -1.38 -18.56
N ILE A 47 -6.01 -1.44 -17.47
CA ILE A 47 -4.90 -2.38 -17.31
C ILE A 47 -5.29 -3.35 -16.21
N ARG A 48 -5.31 -4.63 -16.53
CA ARG A 48 -5.42 -5.70 -15.55
C ARG A 48 -4.20 -6.59 -15.60
N ILE A 49 -3.58 -6.85 -14.47
CA ILE A 49 -2.55 -7.88 -14.32
C ILE A 49 -3.24 -9.11 -13.74
N ALA A 50 -3.46 -10.12 -14.58
CA ALA A 50 -4.11 -11.34 -14.17
C ALA A 50 -3.21 -12.17 -13.24
N SER A 51 -3.80 -13.13 -12.52
CA SER A 51 -3.03 -14.12 -11.74
C SER A 51 -1.92 -14.76 -12.58
N GLY A 52 -0.67 -14.72 -12.10
CA GLY A 52 0.52 -15.20 -12.81
C GLY A 52 1.10 -14.24 -13.86
N GLY A 53 0.40 -13.15 -14.17
CA GLY A 53 0.93 -12.03 -14.93
C GLY A 53 1.84 -11.15 -14.07
N SER A 54 2.83 -10.51 -14.71
CA SER A 54 3.75 -9.65 -13.97
C SER A 54 4.32 -8.48 -14.79
N VAL A 55 4.70 -7.42 -14.10
CA VAL A 55 5.49 -6.31 -14.65
C VAL A 55 6.78 -6.16 -13.85
N ALA A 56 7.92 -6.26 -14.51
CA ALA A 56 9.24 -6.16 -13.90
C ALA A 56 10.08 -5.05 -14.54
N VAL A 57 10.41 -4.01 -13.78
CA VAL A 57 11.22 -2.86 -14.24
C VAL A 57 12.08 -2.34 -13.10
N ALA A 58 13.27 -1.80 -13.37
CA ALA A 58 14.19 -1.37 -12.32
C ALA A 58 14.22 0.16 -12.09
N SER A 59 13.38 0.94 -12.76
CA SER A 59 13.33 2.40 -12.60
C SER A 59 12.03 3.01 -13.12
N GLY A 60 11.76 4.26 -12.73
CA GLY A 60 10.58 5.00 -13.18
C GLY A 60 9.28 4.47 -12.57
N ALA A 61 8.18 4.55 -13.31
CA ALA A 61 6.90 3.98 -12.91
C ALA A 61 6.64 2.66 -13.67
N ALA A 62 6.31 1.57 -12.97
CA ALA A 62 6.00 0.29 -13.63
C ALA A 62 4.63 0.32 -14.33
N VAL A 63 3.62 0.82 -13.62
CA VAL A 63 2.27 1.06 -14.15
C VAL A 63 1.88 2.51 -13.90
N THR A 64 1.32 3.18 -14.90
CA THR A 64 0.83 4.56 -14.78
C THR A 64 -0.65 4.67 -15.12
N LEU A 65 -1.47 5.17 -14.20
CA LEU A 65 -2.85 5.59 -14.44
C LEU A 65 -2.84 7.07 -14.83
N ASN A 66 -2.93 7.35 -16.13
CA ASN A 66 -2.90 8.70 -16.71
C ASN A 66 -4.00 8.95 -17.75
N SER A 67 -5.10 8.20 -17.66
CA SER A 67 -6.33 8.39 -18.43
C SER A 67 -7.54 7.95 -17.60
N ASN A 68 -8.75 8.13 -18.13
CA ASN A 68 -10.01 7.74 -17.48
C ASN A 68 -10.24 6.21 -17.50
N ASN A 69 -9.38 5.48 -16.81
CA ASN A 69 -9.29 4.01 -16.84
C ASN A 69 -8.82 3.47 -15.48
N THR A 70 -8.99 2.16 -15.29
CA THR A 70 -8.67 1.45 -14.07
C THR A 70 -7.36 0.67 -14.19
N VAL A 71 -6.65 0.55 -13.08
CA VAL A 71 -5.54 -0.40 -12.89
C VAL A 71 -5.99 -1.44 -11.87
N ASP A 72 -5.94 -2.71 -12.26
CA ASP A 72 -6.34 -3.84 -11.43
C ASP A 72 -5.22 -4.91 -11.39
N LEU A 73 -4.80 -5.28 -10.19
CA LEU A 73 -3.85 -6.36 -9.95
C LEU A 73 -4.60 -7.50 -9.28
N ASP A 74 -4.89 -8.57 -10.02
CA ASP A 74 -5.55 -9.75 -9.46
C ASP A 74 -4.69 -10.38 -8.36
N SER A 75 -5.32 -11.08 -7.42
CA SER A 75 -4.61 -11.99 -6.52
C SER A 75 -3.69 -12.94 -7.29
N GLY A 76 -2.41 -13.03 -6.89
CA GLY A 76 -1.39 -13.83 -7.57
C GLY A 76 -0.70 -13.15 -8.76
N SER A 77 -1.02 -11.88 -9.04
CA SER A 77 -0.24 -11.03 -9.96
C SER A 77 0.91 -10.31 -9.23
N SER A 78 1.89 -9.79 -9.98
CA SER A 78 2.99 -9.01 -9.39
C SER A 78 3.47 -7.80 -10.19
N ILE A 79 3.85 -6.75 -9.48
CA ILE A 79 4.78 -5.72 -9.93
C ILE A 79 6.07 -5.88 -9.11
N THR A 80 7.19 -6.06 -9.80
CA THR A 80 8.49 -6.27 -9.17
C THR A 80 9.50 -5.26 -9.69
N MET A 81 9.97 -4.39 -8.80
CA MET A 81 11.04 -3.45 -9.07
C MET A 81 12.25 -3.81 -8.23
N ASP A 82 12.97 -4.83 -8.68
CA ASP A 82 14.16 -5.32 -8.00
C ASP A 82 15.34 -4.38 -8.21
N LYS A 83 16.09 -4.11 -7.14
CA LYS A 83 17.31 -3.28 -7.17
C LYS A 83 17.03 -1.94 -7.84
N SER A 84 15.88 -1.37 -7.49
CA SER A 84 15.30 -0.28 -8.25
C SER A 84 16.05 1.03 -8.03
N ALA A 85 16.08 1.90 -9.04
CA ALA A 85 16.64 3.24 -8.88
C ALA A 85 15.85 4.08 -7.86
N ASP A 86 16.47 5.11 -7.29
CA ASP A 86 15.77 6.12 -6.50
C ASP A 86 14.62 6.74 -7.29
N GLY A 87 13.52 7.09 -6.61
CA GLY A 87 12.34 7.64 -7.27
C GLY A 87 11.41 6.60 -7.91
N SER A 88 11.75 5.31 -7.84
CA SER A 88 10.95 4.23 -8.45
C SER A 88 9.55 4.14 -7.85
N THR A 89 8.56 3.87 -8.70
CA THR A 89 7.15 3.81 -8.33
C THR A 89 6.49 2.56 -8.93
N GLY A 90 5.87 1.72 -8.11
CA GLY A 90 5.11 0.56 -8.60
C GLY A 90 3.92 1.01 -9.45
N ILE A 91 2.97 1.71 -8.84
CA ILE A 91 1.82 2.32 -9.53
C ILE A 91 1.83 3.83 -9.32
N LEU A 92 1.98 4.59 -10.40
CA LEU A 92 1.83 6.04 -10.43
C LEU A 92 0.42 6.41 -10.89
N VAL A 93 -0.31 7.19 -10.10
CA VAL A 93 -1.64 7.69 -10.43
C VAL A 93 -1.58 9.20 -10.61
N ASN A 94 -1.95 9.65 -11.80
CA ASN A 94 -2.01 11.06 -12.11
C ASN A 94 -3.42 11.59 -11.81
N GLY A 95 -3.49 12.57 -10.91
CA GLY A 95 -4.70 13.35 -10.65
C GLY A 95 -5.24 14.03 -11.91
N GLY A 96 -6.52 14.40 -11.87
CA GLY A 96 -7.27 14.89 -13.03
C GLY A 96 -7.88 13.79 -13.90
N ASN A 97 -7.63 12.52 -13.56
CA ASN A 97 -8.22 11.35 -14.22
C ASN A 97 -9.28 10.68 -13.34
N THR A 98 -10.11 9.85 -13.96
CA THR A 98 -11.10 8.98 -13.30
C THR A 98 -10.69 7.51 -13.39
N GLY A 99 -11.16 6.67 -12.48
CA GLY A 99 -10.90 5.22 -12.53
C GLY A 99 -10.88 4.57 -11.16
N SER A 100 -10.09 3.52 -11.00
CA SER A 100 -9.75 2.95 -9.70
C SER A 100 -8.36 2.33 -9.74
N VAL A 101 -7.74 2.20 -8.58
CA VAL A 101 -6.55 1.36 -8.37
C VAL A 101 -6.93 0.24 -7.43
N ILE A 102 -6.79 -0.99 -7.90
CA ILE A 102 -7.11 -2.21 -7.16
C ILE A 102 -5.84 -3.04 -7.07
N VAL A 103 -5.40 -3.33 -5.85
CA VAL A 103 -4.20 -4.10 -5.54
C VAL A 103 -4.60 -5.35 -4.78
N GLY A 104 -4.94 -6.41 -5.51
CA GLY A 104 -5.09 -7.77 -4.99
C GLY A 104 -3.81 -8.61 -5.09
N GLY A 105 -2.86 -8.22 -5.96
CA GLY A 105 -1.55 -8.83 -6.12
C GLY A 105 -0.42 -8.18 -5.28
N THR A 106 0.83 -8.48 -5.61
CA THR A 106 2.00 -7.97 -4.89
C THR A 106 2.69 -6.82 -5.62
N ILE A 107 3.12 -5.78 -4.90
CA ILE A 107 3.99 -4.72 -5.39
C ILE A 107 5.25 -4.72 -4.54
N THR A 108 6.41 -4.96 -5.16
CA THR A 108 7.71 -4.89 -4.49
C THR A 108 8.56 -3.82 -5.15
N VAL A 109 9.04 -2.87 -4.37
CA VAL A 109 9.97 -1.82 -4.80
C VAL A 109 11.12 -1.79 -3.80
N ASN A 110 12.09 -2.69 -4.02
CA ASN A 110 13.18 -2.93 -3.08
C ASN A 110 14.47 -2.22 -3.51
N ASP A 111 15.41 -2.21 -2.59
CA ASP A 111 16.71 -1.59 -2.77
C ASP A 111 17.75 -2.54 -3.39
N THR A 112 18.96 -2.03 -3.63
CA THR A 112 20.11 -2.87 -3.96
C THR A 112 20.71 -3.60 -2.76
N GLN A 113 20.51 -3.07 -1.55
CA GLN A 113 21.02 -3.65 -0.30
C GLN A 113 20.15 -4.84 0.09
N GLU A 114 20.68 -6.05 -0.05
CA GLU A 114 20.01 -7.26 0.43
C GLU A 114 20.37 -7.50 1.90
N THR A 115 19.51 -8.21 2.65
CA THR A 115 19.82 -8.59 4.04
C THR A 115 21.14 -9.36 4.16
N ALA A 116 21.48 -10.17 3.14
CA ALA A 116 22.74 -10.91 3.09
C ALA A 116 23.97 -10.00 2.98
N ASP A 117 23.80 -8.76 2.55
CA ASP A 117 24.87 -7.78 2.38
C ASP A 117 25.09 -6.93 3.65
N ILE A 118 24.18 -7.01 4.63
CA ILE A 118 24.32 -6.42 5.97
C ILE A 118 25.27 -7.31 6.78
N LYS A 119 26.30 -6.73 7.39
CA LYS A 119 27.38 -7.46 8.06
C LYS A 119 27.62 -6.91 9.47
N ASP A 120 27.99 -7.81 10.35
CA ASP A 120 28.76 -7.51 11.56
C ASP A 120 30.15 -7.00 11.11
N THR A 121 30.34 -5.70 11.14
CA THR A 121 31.52 -5.01 10.60
C THR A 121 32.63 -4.93 11.64
N ASP A 122 32.29 -4.82 12.93
CA ASP A 122 33.25 -4.72 14.01
C ASP A 122 33.46 -6.02 14.82
N GLY A 123 32.63 -7.02 14.57
CA GLY A 123 32.76 -8.39 15.06
C GLY A 123 32.21 -8.62 16.46
N ASP A 124 31.27 -7.80 16.90
CA ASP A 124 30.74 -7.84 18.27
C ASP A 124 29.44 -8.65 18.42
N GLY A 125 28.88 -9.14 17.31
CA GLY A 125 27.81 -10.14 17.30
C GLY A 125 26.43 -9.65 16.87
N ASP A 126 26.27 -8.38 16.49
CA ASP A 126 25.09 -7.90 15.76
C ASP A 126 25.37 -7.52 14.30
N LEU A 127 24.44 -6.82 13.66
CA LEU A 127 24.47 -6.57 12.22
C LEU A 127 24.43 -5.07 12.02
N ASP A 128 25.41 -4.52 11.32
CA ASP A 128 25.55 -3.07 11.21
C ASP A 128 24.92 -2.48 9.96
N GLY A 129 24.63 -1.20 10.08
CA GLY A 129 24.35 -0.30 8.98
C GLY A 129 22.87 -0.30 8.58
N PRO A 130 22.52 0.45 7.54
CA PRO A 130 21.13 0.61 7.15
C PRO A 130 20.50 -0.72 6.70
N PHE A 131 19.20 -0.86 6.95
CA PHE A 131 18.34 -1.88 6.36
C PHE A 131 18.22 -1.74 4.84
N ALA A 132 18.26 -0.50 4.32
CA ALA A 132 18.28 -0.16 2.89
C ALA A 132 18.94 1.21 2.63
N THR A 133 19.44 1.42 1.41
CA THR A 133 20.28 2.57 1.04
C THR A 133 19.61 3.56 0.09
N GLY A 134 18.75 3.09 -0.81
CA GLY A 134 18.08 3.98 -1.77
C GLY A 134 17.04 4.89 -1.13
N THR A 135 16.38 5.71 -1.95
CA THR A 135 15.47 6.75 -1.45
C THR A 135 14.28 7.06 -2.36
N ASN A 136 13.26 7.68 -1.76
CA ASN A 136 12.13 8.29 -2.47
C ASN A 136 11.39 7.29 -3.36
N ARG A 137 11.16 6.08 -2.85
CA ARG A 137 10.45 5.01 -3.56
C ARG A 137 8.99 4.94 -3.14
N TYR A 138 8.15 4.44 -4.04
CA TYR A 138 6.71 4.39 -3.85
C TYR A 138 6.13 3.05 -4.30
N GLY A 139 5.30 2.41 -3.48
CA GLY A 139 4.50 1.27 -3.93
C GLY A 139 3.37 1.76 -4.82
N VAL A 140 2.50 2.61 -4.26
CA VAL A 140 1.45 3.34 -4.97
C VAL A 140 1.61 4.84 -4.66
N ARG A 141 1.61 5.68 -5.68
CA ARG A 141 1.72 7.14 -5.55
C ARG A 141 0.62 7.85 -6.32
N VAL A 142 -0.22 8.62 -5.63
CA VAL A 142 -1.23 9.47 -6.24
C VAL A 142 -0.79 10.92 -6.16
N THR A 143 -0.58 11.57 -7.30
CA THR A 143 0.00 12.92 -7.36
C THR A 143 -0.62 13.77 -8.48
N GLY A 144 -0.33 15.07 -8.48
CA GLY A 144 -0.85 16.02 -9.46
C GLY A 144 -1.75 17.12 -8.86
N ALA A 145 -1.96 18.20 -9.62
CA ALA A 145 -2.66 19.40 -9.12
C ALA A 145 -4.19 19.27 -9.10
N SER A 146 -4.76 18.41 -9.95
CA SER A 146 -6.20 18.17 -10.04
C SER A 146 -6.60 16.90 -9.29
N PRO A 147 -7.80 16.80 -8.68
CA PRO A 147 -8.21 15.60 -7.96
C PRO A 147 -8.24 14.36 -8.85
N PHE A 148 -7.79 13.21 -8.33
CA PHE A 148 -8.12 11.90 -8.89
C PHE A 148 -9.54 11.53 -8.47
N THR A 149 -10.39 11.07 -9.40
CA THR A 149 -11.78 10.66 -9.08
C THR A 149 -11.92 9.15 -9.23
N GLY A 150 -11.90 8.46 -8.09
CA GLY A 150 -11.79 7.01 -8.06
C GLY A 150 -11.42 6.50 -6.68
N ASN A 151 -11.48 5.18 -6.52
CA ASN A 151 -11.08 4.54 -5.28
C ASN A 151 -9.64 4.01 -5.38
N ILE A 152 -8.98 3.94 -4.23
CA ILE A 152 -7.70 3.25 -4.05
C ILE A 152 -7.96 2.10 -3.09
N LEU A 153 -7.85 0.88 -3.58
CA LEU A 153 -8.21 -0.34 -2.85
C LEU A 153 -7.01 -1.28 -2.82
N ILE A 154 -6.47 -1.52 -1.63
CA ILE A 154 -5.57 -2.66 -1.38
C ILE A 154 -6.44 -3.75 -0.78
N GLU A 155 -6.63 -4.85 -1.53
CA GLU A 155 -7.47 -5.96 -1.11
C GLU A 155 -6.76 -6.83 -0.07
N SER A 156 -7.47 -7.79 0.53
CA SER A 156 -6.92 -8.61 1.61
C SER A 156 -5.73 -9.48 1.19
N THR A 157 -5.62 -9.83 -0.09
CA THR A 157 -4.46 -10.53 -0.67
C THR A 157 -3.37 -9.59 -1.16
N GLY A 158 -3.67 -8.28 -1.23
CA GLY A 158 -2.75 -7.25 -1.67
C GLY A 158 -1.56 -7.12 -0.73
N ALA A 159 -0.36 -7.02 -1.29
CA ALA A 159 0.85 -6.80 -0.51
C ALA A 159 1.73 -5.73 -1.18
N ILE A 160 2.14 -4.74 -0.40
CA ILE A 160 3.06 -3.68 -0.85
C ILE A 160 4.28 -3.70 0.06
N ALA A 161 5.46 -3.86 -0.53
CA ALA A 161 6.75 -3.79 0.17
C ALA A 161 7.64 -2.76 -0.52
N VAL A 162 8.11 -1.78 0.23
CA VAL A 162 8.98 -0.70 -0.27
C VAL A 162 10.16 -0.52 0.66
N GLU A 163 11.35 -0.39 0.08
CA GLU A 163 12.59 -0.19 0.84
C GLU A 163 13.30 1.08 0.36
N GLY A 164 13.80 1.86 1.32
CA GLY A 164 14.59 3.05 1.08
C GLY A 164 14.18 4.22 1.98
N ASN A 165 15.09 5.17 2.17
CA ASN A 165 14.86 6.38 2.96
C ASN A 165 13.79 7.28 2.32
N ASN A 166 12.98 7.97 3.12
CA ASN A 166 11.93 8.88 2.62
C ASN A 166 10.99 8.21 1.60
N SER A 167 10.64 6.95 1.82
CA SER A 167 9.84 6.13 0.90
C SER A 167 8.47 5.80 1.47
N TYR A 168 7.55 5.39 0.59
CA TYR A 168 6.15 5.27 0.92
C TYR A 168 5.53 4.00 0.34
N GLY A 169 4.82 3.22 1.16
CA GLY A 169 4.05 2.09 0.65
C GLY A 169 2.91 2.59 -0.23
N LEU A 170 2.10 3.48 0.33
CA LEU A 170 1.06 4.24 -0.35
C LEU A 170 1.17 5.72 0.02
N SER A 171 1.36 6.58 -0.99
CA SER A 171 1.39 8.04 -0.86
C SER A 171 0.23 8.67 -1.63
N VAL A 172 -0.64 9.40 -0.95
CA VAL A 172 -1.73 10.18 -1.55
C VAL A 172 -1.42 11.68 -1.40
N GLU A 173 -0.83 12.27 -2.43
CA GLU A 173 -0.38 13.67 -2.46
C GLU A 173 -1.39 14.60 -3.12
N SER A 174 -2.20 14.08 -4.04
CA SER A 174 -3.31 14.80 -4.66
C SER A 174 -4.64 14.50 -3.98
N ALA A 175 -5.62 15.38 -4.14
CA ALA A 175 -6.98 15.12 -3.67
C ALA A 175 -7.58 13.87 -4.33
N VAL A 176 -8.29 13.05 -3.55
CA VAL A 176 -9.00 11.86 -4.04
C VAL A 176 -10.49 12.04 -3.81
N ASN A 177 -11.25 12.13 -4.90
CA ASN A 177 -12.71 12.08 -4.91
C ASN A 177 -13.16 10.62 -4.93
N GLY A 178 -13.11 9.98 -3.77
CA GLY A 178 -13.40 8.57 -3.59
C GLY A 178 -13.02 8.12 -2.18
N LYS A 179 -12.86 6.81 -1.99
CA LYS A 179 -12.39 6.24 -0.73
C LYS A 179 -10.99 5.66 -0.86
N LEU A 180 -10.29 5.59 0.26
CA LEU A 180 -9.09 4.80 0.44
C LEU A 180 -9.44 3.59 1.31
N GLN A 181 -9.08 2.40 0.85
CA GLN A 181 -9.23 1.18 1.62
C GLN A 181 -7.93 0.38 1.55
N SER A 182 -7.41 -0.04 2.70
CA SER A 182 -6.34 -1.03 2.78
C SER A 182 -6.84 -2.17 3.63
N LEU A 183 -6.89 -3.38 3.09
CA LEU A 183 -7.20 -4.63 3.80
C LEU A 183 -5.99 -5.59 3.86
N GLY A 184 -4.96 -5.32 3.05
CA GLY A 184 -3.82 -6.18 2.84
C GLY A 184 -2.62 -5.85 3.73
N THR A 185 -1.42 -6.17 3.24
CA THR A 185 -0.15 -5.85 3.91
C THR A 185 0.53 -4.65 3.26
N VAL A 186 0.93 -3.65 4.06
CA VAL A 186 1.75 -2.54 3.59
C VAL A 186 2.97 -2.39 4.49
N ARG A 187 4.16 -2.59 3.92
CA ARG A 187 5.43 -2.50 4.62
C ARG A 187 6.33 -1.46 3.96
N VAL A 188 6.92 -0.60 4.81
CA VAL A 188 8.08 0.21 4.44
C VAL A 188 9.26 -0.13 5.35
N THR A 189 10.43 -0.15 4.76
CA THR A 189 11.71 -0.27 5.46
C THR A 189 12.56 0.95 5.12
N GLU A 190 13.29 1.42 6.13
CA GLU A 190 14.17 2.59 6.24
C GLU A 190 13.62 3.89 6.84
N ASN A 191 14.58 4.76 7.14
CA ASN A 191 14.39 6.01 7.85
C ASN A 191 13.46 6.98 7.12
N ASP A 192 12.73 7.76 7.92
CA ASP A 192 11.84 8.83 7.46
C ASP A 192 10.79 8.35 6.42
N SER A 193 10.50 7.05 6.41
CA SER A 193 9.55 6.42 5.50
C SER A 193 8.18 6.26 6.16
N THR A 194 7.12 6.21 5.36
CA THR A 194 5.75 6.04 5.88
C THR A 194 4.97 4.98 5.12
N ALA A 195 4.40 3.99 5.81
CA ALA A 195 3.71 2.90 5.11
C ALA A 195 2.47 3.40 4.35
N ILE A 196 1.60 4.16 5.01
CA ILE A 196 0.47 4.84 4.37
C ILE A 196 0.46 6.31 4.76
N ARG A 197 0.61 7.21 3.78
CA ARG A 197 0.57 8.65 3.98
C ARG A 197 -0.45 9.31 3.09
N THR A 198 -1.26 10.20 3.66
CA THR A 198 -2.21 11.03 2.90
C THR A 198 -1.94 12.49 3.23
N THR A 199 -1.52 13.29 2.26
CA THR A 199 -1.38 14.75 2.38
C THR A 199 -2.43 15.48 1.55
N GLY A 200 -2.93 14.85 0.48
CA GLY A 200 -4.12 15.30 -0.24
C GLY A 200 -5.41 14.90 0.49
N PRO A 201 -6.50 15.70 0.40
CA PRO A 201 -7.77 15.37 1.03
C PRO A 201 -8.45 14.18 0.34
N ILE A 202 -9.18 13.37 1.11
CA ILE A 202 -9.96 12.22 0.63
C ILE A 202 -11.43 12.51 0.91
N SER A 203 -12.28 12.55 -0.13
CA SER A 203 -13.68 12.94 0.04
C SER A 203 -14.53 11.89 0.77
N GLY A 204 -14.16 10.61 0.67
CA GLY A 204 -14.85 9.47 1.27
C GLY A 204 -14.17 8.98 2.55
N ASN A 205 -14.43 7.71 2.89
CA ASN A 205 -13.81 7.05 4.04
C ASN A 205 -12.35 6.69 3.78
N VAL A 206 -11.61 6.55 4.88
CA VAL A 206 -10.33 5.87 4.93
C VAL A 206 -10.49 4.65 5.82
N ASP A 207 -10.53 3.46 5.21
CA ASP A 207 -10.75 2.19 5.91
C ASP A 207 -9.44 1.38 5.93
N LEU A 208 -8.83 1.24 7.10
CA LEU A 208 -7.59 0.49 7.30
C LEU A 208 -7.89 -0.77 8.12
N ALA A 209 -7.80 -1.92 7.47
CA ALA A 209 -7.77 -3.25 8.06
C ALA A 209 -6.56 -4.02 7.49
N GLY A 210 -6.07 -5.05 8.16
CA GLY A 210 -4.85 -5.76 7.73
C GLY A 210 -3.58 -5.32 8.47
N SER A 211 -2.42 -5.51 7.86
CA SER A 211 -1.11 -5.36 8.52
C SER A 211 -0.32 -4.20 7.93
N ILE A 212 0.03 -3.22 8.76
CA ILE A 212 0.79 -2.04 8.36
C ILE A 212 2.04 -1.98 9.22
N SER A 213 3.23 -1.97 8.61
CA SER A 213 4.49 -1.92 9.34
C SER A 213 5.48 -0.93 8.74
N ALA A 214 6.15 -0.17 9.61
CA ALA A 214 7.25 0.71 9.26
C ALA A 214 8.48 0.37 10.13
N LEU A 215 9.61 0.10 9.48
CA LEU A 215 10.89 -0.19 10.13
C LEU A 215 11.92 0.88 9.75
N GLY A 216 12.49 1.59 10.72
CA GLY A 216 13.54 2.60 10.52
C GLY A 216 13.40 3.79 11.48
N ALA A 217 14.45 4.62 11.55
CA ALA A 217 14.42 5.84 12.34
C ALA A 217 13.33 6.80 11.84
N ASN A 218 12.52 7.34 12.75
CA ASN A 218 11.36 8.20 12.44
C ASN A 218 10.32 7.56 11.48
N ALA A 219 10.43 6.26 11.18
CA ALA A 219 9.53 5.60 10.26
C ALA A 219 8.12 5.54 10.86
N THR A 220 7.10 5.92 10.08
CA THR A 220 5.72 6.07 10.54
C THR A 220 4.83 5.00 9.91
N GLY A 221 3.94 4.39 10.67
CA GLY A 221 2.98 3.43 10.10
C GLY A 221 1.96 4.13 9.21
N VAL A 222 1.08 4.91 9.82
CA VAL A 222 0.01 5.65 9.14
C VAL A 222 0.11 7.14 9.47
N SER A 223 0.13 8.01 8.46
CA SER A 223 0.07 9.47 8.62
C SER A 223 -1.07 10.05 7.79
N ILE A 224 -2.10 10.56 8.47
CA ILE A 224 -3.25 11.24 7.87
C ILE A 224 -3.09 12.75 8.06
N GLU A 225 -2.68 13.45 7.01
CA GLU A 225 -2.37 14.88 6.98
C GLU A 225 -3.29 15.68 6.04
N GLY A 226 -4.03 15.01 5.15
CA GLY A 226 -5.13 15.59 4.38
C GLY A 226 -6.48 15.32 5.03
N ASP A 227 -7.43 16.25 4.85
CA ASP A 227 -8.78 16.11 5.40
C ASP A 227 -9.49 14.86 4.87
N VAL A 228 -10.22 14.17 5.76
CA VAL A 228 -11.05 13.01 5.42
C VAL A 228 -12.52 13.42 5.52
N GLY A 229 -13.23 13.38 4.39
CA GLY A 229 -14.65 13.75 4.31
C GLY A 229 -15.59 12.68 4.88
N GLY A 230 -15.16 11.42 4.91
CA GLY A 230 -15.84 10.32 5.58
C GLY A 230 -15.29 10.04 6.98
N ALA A 231 -15.45 8.80 7.44
CA ALA A 231 -14.82 8.31 8.66
C ALA A 231 -13.39 7.81 8.38
N LEU A 232 -12.51 7.94 9.37
CA LEU A 232 -11.24 7.21 9.42
C LEU A 232 -11.43 6.00 10.33
N LYS A 233 -11.34 4.80 9.77
CA LYS A 233 -11.49 3.55 10.51
C LYS A 233 -10.16 2.80 10.56
N ILE A 234 -9.70 2.48 11.75
CA ILE A 234 -8.45 1.76 11.98
C ILE A 234 -8.75 0.50 12.77
N HIS A 235 -8.77 -0.61 12.03
CA HIS A 235 -8.87 -1.99 12.52
C HIS A 235 -7.63 -2.81 12.17
N SER A 236 -6.58 -2.15 11.66
CA SER A 236 -5.30 -2.75 11.30
C SER A 236 -4.41 -3.01 12.51
N SER A 237 -3.53 -3.99 12.40
CA SER A 237 -2.31 -4.03 13.19
C SER A 237 -1.34 -3.00 12.60
N VAL A 238 -1.00 -1.96 13.35
CA VAL A 238 -0.07 -0.91 12.91
C VAL A 238 1.15 -0.88 13.82
N VAL A 239 2.32 -1.17 13.25
CA VAL A 239 3.59 -1.23 13.98
C VAL A 239 4.58 -0.25 13.36
N ALA A 240 5.23 0.56 14.20
CA ALA A 240 6.35 1.40 13.81
C ALA A 240 7.49 1.20 14.82
N THR A 241 8.69 0.90 14.33
CA THR A 241 9.88 0.71 15.16
C THR A 241 11.12 1.12 14.38
N GLY A 242 12.14 1.64 15.07
CA GLY A 242 13.48 1.80 14.51
C GLY A 242 14.41 0.65 14.89
N TYR A 243 14.10 -0.05 15.98
CA TYR A 243 14.92 -1.13 16.52
C TYR A 243 15.01 -2.31 15.56
N ARG A 244 16.24 -2.75 15.28
CA ARG A 244 16.55 -4.05 14.66
C ARG A 244 16.13 -5.20 15.58
N TYR A 245 16.42 -5.05 16.87
CA TYR A 245 16.09 -6.01 17.92
C TYR A 245 14.96 -5.47 18.80
N THR A 246 13.76 -6.05 18.68
CA THR A 246 12.58 -5.61 19.45
C THR A 246 12.49 -6.26 20.84
N THR A 247 13.35 -7.23 21.13
CA THR A 247 13.55 -7.79 22.47
C THR A 247 14.93 -7.37 22.97
N PRO A 248 15.05 -6.68 24.12
CA PRO A 248 16.33 -6.27 24.65
C PRO A 248 17.25 -7.48 24.89
N PRO A 249 18.50 -7.45 24.40
CA PRO A 249 19.50 -8.46 24.73
C PRO A 249 19.78 -8.50 26.25
N PRO A 250 20.26 -9.63 26.79
CA PRO A 250 20.67 -9.72 28.18
C PRO A 250 21.87 -8.81 28.47
N ALA A 251 21.99 -8.34 29.72
CA ALA A 251 23.22 -7.72 30.18
C ALA A 251 24.35 -8.76 30.23
N ARG A 252 25.56 -8.38 29.81
CA ARG A 252 26.72 -9.26 29.88
C ARG A 252 27.02 -9.67 31.33
N PRO A 253 27.13 -10.97 31.65
CA PRO A 253 27.51 -11.38 32.99
C PRO A 253 28.96 -10.99 33.30
N THR A 254 29.23 -10.60 34.55
CA THR A 254 30.56 -10.12 34.98
C THR A 254 31.58 -11.24 35.20
N THR A 255 31.15 -12.50 35.16
CA THR A 255 32.00 -13.68 35.37
C THR A 255 31.52 -14.84 34.50
N GLY A 256 32.45 -15.58 33.89
CA GLY A 256 32.15 -16.77 33.07
C GLY A 256 32.83 -16.70 31.72
N THR A 257 32.70 -17.78 30.93
CA THR A 257 33.05 -17.79 29.51
C THR A 257 31.75 -17.78 28.72
N PHE A 258 31.64 -16.87 27.79
CA PHE A 258 30.46 -16.70 26.94
C PHE A 258 30.87 -16.82 25.48
N ASP A 259 29.93 -17.26 24.67
CA ASP A 259 30.09 -17.35 23.24
C ASP A 259 29.47 -16.11 22.59
N ASN A 260 30.31 -15.10 22.35
CA ASN A 260 29.88 -13.85 21.68
C ASN A 260 29.45 -14.09 20.22
N ALA A 261 29.78 -15.25 19.63
CA ALA A 261 29.32 -15.56 18.28
C ALA A 261 27.85 -16.01 18.22
N THR A 262 27.23 -16.34 19.36
CA THR A 262 25.84 -16.86 19.40
C THR A 262 24.93 -16.13 20.38
N THR A 263 25.48 -15.22 21.19
CA THR A 263 24.72 -14.42 22.15
C THR A 263 25.08 -12.95 21.99
N LEU A 264 24.11 -12.17 21.53
CA LEU A 264 24.17 -10.71 21.57
C LEU A 264 23.93 -10.23 23.01
N PHE A 265 24.73 -9.30 23.48
CA PHE A 265 24.64 -8.65 24.77
C PHE A 265 24.30 -7.17 24.64
N LEU A 266 23.73 -6.59 25.71
CA LEU A 266 23.28 -5.21 25.69
C LEU A 266 24.40 -4.19 25.45
N ASP A 267 25.65 -4.53 25.80
CA ASP A 267 26.83 -3.69 25.60
C ASP A 267 27.48 -3.81 24.21
N GLU A 268 26.94 -4.69 23.36
CA GLU A 268 27.28 -4.87 21.93
C GLU A 268 26.25 -4.16 21.03
N LEU A 269 25.23 -3.49 21.59
CA LEU A 269 24.31 -2.72 20.76
C LEU A 269 24.92 -1.38 20.36
N ASP A 270 24.87 -1.11 19.05
CA ASP A 270 25.39 0.10 18.45
C ASP A 270 24.31 1.16 18.18
N ALA A 271 24.74 2.32 17.64
CA ALA A 271 23.84 3.46 17.46
C ALA A 271 22.68 3.17 16.50
N ASP A 272 22.88 2.29 15.52
CA ASP A 272 21.88 1.86 14.54
C ASP A 272 20.96 0.74 15.06
N ASP A 273 21.28 0.09 16.18
CA ASP A 273 20.36 -0.84 16.86
C ASP A 273 19.41 -0.14 17.80
N LEU A 274 19.73 1.10 18.19
CA LEU A 274 18.96 1.91 19.14
C LEU A 274 18.02 2.93 18.48
N LEU A 275 17.83 2.83 17.16
CA LEU A 275 17.00 3.75 16.39
C LEU A 275 15.56 3.79 16.92
N GLN A 276 15.00 5.00 16.97
CA GLN A 276 13.62 5.23 17.39
C GLN A 276 12.70 5.28 16.18
N GLY A 277 11.61 4.50 16.23
CA GLY A 277 10.55 4.62 15.25
C GLY A 277 9.77 5.93 15.40
N GLY A 278 9.05 6.31 14.36
CA GLY A 278 8.03 7.34 14.44
C GLY A 278 6.73 6.81 15.07
N PRO A 279 5.65 7.61 15.07
CA PRO A 279 4.35 7.14 15.55
C PRO A 279 3.83 5.97 14.69
N ALA A 280 3.16 5.01 15.33
CA ALA A 280 2.40 3.99 14.59
C ALA A 280 1.28 4.64 13.79
N VAL A 281 0.51 5.55 14.42
CA VAL A 281 -0.57 6.30 13.79
C VAL A 281 -0.44 7.78 14.17
N ARG A 282 -0.51 8.65 13.16
CA ARG A 282 -0.62 10.10 13.28
C ARG A 282 -1.84 10.59 12.51
N VAL A 283 -2.74 11.31 13.19
CA VAL A 283 -3.86 12.02 12.57
C VAL A 283 -3.66 13.51 12.81
N GLY A 284 -3.33 14.23 11.74
CA GLY A 284 -3.02 15.67 11.75
C GLY A 284 -4.04 16.54 11.00
N ALA A 285 -5.12 15.96 10.48
CA ALA A 285 -6.13 16.64 9.67
C ALA A 285 -7.55 16.47 10.24
N ASN A 286 -8.54 17.15 9.64
CA ASN A 286 -9.94 16.99 10.04
C ASN A 286 -10.50 15.68 9.51
N VAL A 287 -11.31 14.99 10.31
CA VAL A 287 -12.03 13.78 9.91
C VAL A 287 -13.51 14.01 10.16
N ALA A 288 -14.28 14.30 9.11
CA ALA A 288 -15.65 14.75 9.22
C ALA A 288 -16.60 13.66 9.78
N GLY A 289 -16.35 12.39 9.42
CA GLY A 289 -17.08 11.24 9.96
C GLY A 289 -16.54 10.71 11.29
N GLY A 290 -15.55 11.36 11.89
CA GLY A 290 -14.89 10.92 13.12
C GLY A 290 -13.84 9.82 12.90
N VAL A 291 -13.09 9.54 13.96
CA VAL A 291 -12.06 8.50 13.98
C VAL A 291 -12.56 7.33 14.81
N LEU A 292 -12.54 6.14 14.22
CA LEU A 292 -12.85 4.87 14.88
C LEU A 292 -11.58 4.04 14.99
N LEU A 293 -11.23 3.68 16.22
CA LEU A 293 -10.20 2.69 16.52
C LEU A 293 -10.90 1.48 17.10
N ASP A 294 -10.76 0.34 16.44
CA ASP A 294 -11.54 -0.84 16.77
C ASP A 294 -10.75 -2.11 16.40
N LYS A 295 -11.21 -3.27 16.88
CA LYS A 295 -10.60 -4.56 16.63
C LYS A 295 -10.79 -4.96 15.17
N ALA A 296 -9.85 -5.75 14.65
CA ALA A 296 -10.01 -6.42 13.37
C ALA A 296 -11.29 -7.28 13.39
N LEU A 297 -12.17 -7.07 12.40
CA LEU A 297 -13.37 -7.89 12.19
C LEU A 297 -12.95 -9.36 12.09
N ALA A 298 -13.48 -10.20 12.97
CA ALA A 298 -13.32 -11.63 12.85
C ALA A 298 -14.44 -12.14 11.94
N TYR A 299 -14.10 -12.60 10.74
CA TYR A 299 -15.08 -13.27 9.90
C TYR A 299 -15.14 -14.73 10.36
N SER A 300 -16.24 -15.14 11.00
CA SER A 300 -16.47 -16.56 11.23
C SER A 300 -16.69 -17.29 9.90
N ASP A 301 -16.34 -18.58 9.85
CA ASP A 301 -16.60 -19.46 8.69
C ASP A 301 -18.10 -19.54 8.33
N ALA A 302 -19.00 -19.05 9.21
CA ALA A 302 -20.44 -19.05 9.02
C ALA A 302 -20.98 -17.81 8.27
N GLY A 303 -20.14 -16.83 7.93
CA GLY A 303 -20.58 -15.60 7.25
C GLY A 303 -21.12 -14.53 8.21
N ILE A 304 -21.50 -13.39 7.63
CA ILE A 304 -21.68 -12.07 8.25
C ILE A 304 -22.82 -12.07 9.29
N GLU A 305 -22.51 -12.35 10.54
CA GLU A 305 -23.21 -11.72 11.67
C GLU A 305 -22.36 -10.48 12.00
N GLY A 306 -22.83 -9.30 11.56
CA GLY A 306 -22.16 -8.04 11.81
C GLY A 306 -22.24 -7.67 13.29
N ASP A 307 -21.15 -7.15 13.84
CA ASP A 307 -20.94 -6.79 15.25
C ASP A 307 -20.64 -7.99 16.18
N ASP A 308 -19.48 -8.60 15.97
CA ASP A 308 -18.99 -9.78 16.69
C ASP A 308 -18.69 -9.49 18.18
N ASP A 309 -18.37 -8.24 18.54
CA ASP A 309 -18.09 -7.81 19.91
C ASP A 309 -19.21 -6.99 20.57
N LYS A 310 -20.30 -6.75 19.84
CA LYS A 310 -21.55 -6.12 20.30
C LYS A 310 -21.36 -4.68 20.75
N ASP A 311 -20.42 -3.97 20.14
CA ASP A 311 -20.15 -2.58 20.47
C ASP A 311 -21.03 -1.59 19.67
N GLY A 312 -21.81 -2.10 18.73
CA GLY A 312 -22.74 -1.34 17.90
C GLY A 312 -22.15 -0.79 16.61
N VAL A 313 -21.00 -1.31 16.16
CA VAL A 313 -20.27 -0.90 14.95
C VAL A 313 -20.18 -2.01 13.89
#